data_AF-A0A1Q8QR52-F1
#
_entry.id   AF-A0A1Q8QR52-F1
#
_cell.length_a   1.000
_cell.length_b   1.000
_cell.length_c   1.000
_cell.angle_alpha   90.00
_cell.angle_beta   90.00
_cell.angle_gamma   90.00
#
_symmetry.space_group_name_H-M   'P 1'
#
loop_
_entity.id
_entity.type
_entity.pdbx_description
1 polymer ?
#
loop_
_entity_poly.entity_id
_entity_poly.type
_entity_poly.pdbx_seq_one_letter_code
_entity_poly.pdbx_strand_id
1 'polypeptide(L)'
;MKTGYLYTYADYLSWPEEERWELIGGVPYDMTPAPSTRHQEILGELHRLFSQYLFCKPCKAYLSPVDVRLPQGDDKDEGVLSVVQPDLSVICDRTKIDERGCKGAPDLIIEILSPSTNEKRFWR
;
A
#
# COMPACT_ATOMS: atom_id res chain seq x y z
N MET A 1 -0.32 -21.31 2.67
CA MET A 1 0.96 -20.64 2.34
C MET A 1 1.05 -20.51 0.84
N LYS A 2 1.14 -19.28 0.34
CA LYS A 2 1.41 -18.98 -1.07
C LYS A 2 2.93 -19.00 -1.26
N THR A 3 3.52 -20.17 -1.51
CA THR A 3 4.98 -20.34 -1.61
C THR A 3 5.35 -21.11 -2.87
N GLY A 4 6.49 -20.74 -3.48
CA GLY A 4 7.09 -21.46 -4.61
C GLY A 4 6.85 -20.86 -6.01
N TYR A 5 6.06 -19.79 -6.14
CA TYR A 5 5.80 -19.09 -7.40
C TYR A 5 5.82 -17.57 -7.20
N LEU A 6 6.22 -16.84 -8.26
CA LEU A 6 6.03 -15.40 -8.33
C LEU A 6 4.60 -15.11 -8.78
N TYR A 7 3.96 -14.17 -8.11
CA TYR A 7 2.58 -13.77 -8.38
C TYR A 7 2.52 -12.39 -9.02
N THR A 8 1.57 -12.23 -9.92
CA THR A 8 1.24 -10.96 -10.57
C THR A 8 0.07 -10.28 -9.86
N TYR A 9 -0.20 -9.03 -10.19
CA TYR A 9 -1.39 -8.35 -9.69
C TYR A 9 -2.69 -9.04 -10.14
N ALA A 10 -2.71 -9.66 -11.32
CA ALA A 10 -3.84 -10.47 -11.75
C ALA A 10 -4.08 -11.68 -10.82
N ASP A 11 -3.03 -12.35 -10.36
CA ASP A 11 -3.14 -13.43 -9.38
C ASP A 11 -3.64 -12.89 -8.03
N TYR A 12 -3.09 -11.77 -7.57
CA TYR A 12 -3.51 -11.09 -6.34
C TYR A 12 -5.01 -10.79 -6.33
N LEU A 13 -5.56 -10.29 -7.45
CA LEU A 13 -6.99 -9.98 -7.59
C LEU A 13 -7.90 -11.22 -7.54
N SER A 14 -7.36 -12.43 -7.74
CA SER A 14 -8.12 -13.67 -7.64
C SER A 14 -8.21 -14.23 -6.22
N TRP A 15 -7.49 -13.63 -5.27
CA TRP A 15 -7.48 -14.10 -3.89
C TRP A 15 -8.71 -13.63 -3.11
N PRO A 16 -9.12 -14.34 -2.04
CA PRO A 16 -10.25 -13.93 -1.24
C PRO A 16 -10.03 -12.54 -0.61
N GLU A 17 -11.06 -11.69 -0.67
CA GLU A 17 -11.00 -10.30 -0.16
C GLU A 17 -10.75 -10.22 1.34
N GLU A 18 -11.09 -11.27 2.09
CA GLU A 18 -10.85 -11.37 3.53
C GLU A 18 -9.37 -11.53 3.87
N GLU A 19 -8.55 -11.96 2.92
CA GLU A 19 -7.11 -12.08 3.11
C GLU A 19 -6.38 -10.79 2.73
N ARG A 20 -5.46 -10.34 3.60
CA ARG A 20 -4.67 -9.13 3.34
C ARG A 20 -3.25 -9.48 2.97
N TRP A 21 -2.85 -9.09 1.76
CA TRP A 21 -1.53 -9.37 1.21
C TRP A 21 -0.87 -8.12 0.63
N GLU A 22 0.45 -8.09 0.68
CA GLU A 22 1.28 -7.26 -0.22
C GLU A 22 2.03 -8.19 -1.18
N LEU A 23 2.32 -7.71 -2.38
CA LEU A 23 3.28 -8.32 -3.31
C LEU A 23 4.55 -7.48 -3.36
N ILE A 24 5.71 -8.09 -3.18
CA ILE A 24 7.00 -7.43 -3.39
C ILE A 24 7.84 -8.30 -4.32
N GLY A 25 8.04 -7.84 -5.56
CA GLY A 25 8.74 -8.62 -6.59
C GLY A 25 8.08 -9.98 -6.86
N GLY A 26 6.75 -10.05 -6.74
CA GLY A 26 5.93 -11.24 -6.91
C GLY A 26 5.89 -12.17 -5.69
N VAL A 27 6.59 -11.83 -4.60
CA VAL A 27 6.55 -12.59 -3.35
C VAL A 27 5.40 -12.06 -2.49
N PRO A 28 4.49 -12.93 -2.02
CA PRO A 28 3.36 -12.53 -1.20
C PRO A 28 3.73 -12.41 0.28
N TYR A 29 3.33 -11.30 0.90
CA TYR A 29 3.53 -11.01 2.32
C TYR A 29 2.20 -10.93 3.04
N ASP A 30 2.03 -11.76 4.05
CA ASP A 30 0.81 -11.81 4.86
C ASP A 30 0.77 -10.63 5.83
N MET A 31 -0.23 -9.77 5.66
CA MET A 31 -0.46 -8.57 6.46
C MET A 31 -1.32 -8.82 7.69
N THR A 32 -1.62 -10.08 7.99
CA THR A 32 -2.26 -10.47 9.25
C THR A 32 -1.23 -10.65 10.38
N PRO A 33 -1.65 -10.44 11.65
CA PRO A 33 -2.94 -9.91 12.08
C PRO A 33 -3.09 -8.40 11.79
N ALA A 34 -4.32 -7.89 11.91
CA ALA A 34 -4.59 -6.46 11.74
C ALA A 34 -3.77 -5.59 12.72
N PRO A 35 -3.49 -4.30 12.37
CA PRO A 35 -2.74 -3.40 13.23
C PRO A 35 -3.41 -3.16 14.59
N SER A 36 -2.60 -2.83 15.60
CA SER A 36 -3.08 -2.51 16.96
C SER A 36 -3.89 -1.21 17.01
N THR A 37 -4.72 -1.03 18.03
CA THR A 37 -5.46 0.23 18.26
C THR A 37 -4.52 1.44 18.35
N ARG A 38 -3.38 1.31 19.04
CA ARG A 38 -2.38 2.38 19.14
C ARG A 38 -1.81 2.78 17.77
N HIS A 39 -1.60 1.80 16.88
CA HIS A 39 -1.18 2.07 15.50
C HIS A 39 -2.24 2.89 14.77
N GLN A 40 -3.52 2.50 14.89
CA GLN A 40 -4.64 3.20 14.27
C GLN A 40 -4.85 4.61 14.82
N GLU A 41 -4.64 4.84 16.12
CA GLU A 41 -4.67 6.19 16.73
C GLU A 41 -3.59 7.10 16.13
N ILE A 42 -2.35 6.61 16.03
CA ILE A 42 -1.25 7.37 15.42
C ILE A 42 -1.55 7.65 13.94
N LEU A 43 -2.04 6.65 13.22
CA LEU A 43 -2.39 6.77 11.80
C LEU A 43 -3.49 7.82 11.57
N GLY A 44 -4.54 7.79 12.41
CA GLY A 44 -5.63 8.74 12.34
C GLY A 44 -5.18 10.18 12.54
N GLU A 45 -4.32 10.43 13.54
CA GLU A 45 -3.79 11.79 13.79
C GLU A 45 -2.85 12.27 12.68
N LEU A 46 -1.97 11.39 12.17
CA LEU A 46 -1.14 11.73 11.01
C LEU A 46 -2.00 12.11 9.81
N HIS A 47 -2.98 11.27 9.46
CA HIS A 47 -3.90 11.57 8.37
C HIS A 47 -4.66 12.88 8.57
N ARG A 48 -5.14 13.16 9.79
CA ARG A 48 -5.80 14.43 10.10
C ARG A 48 -4.89 15.63 9.83
N LEU A 49 -3.63 15.58 10.28
CA LEU A 49 -2.65 16.66 10.07
C LEU A 49 -2.32 16.85 8.59
N PHE A 50 -2.05 15.76 7.86
CA PHE A 50 -1.76 15.82 6.42
C PHE A 50 -2.96 16.33 5.63
N SER A 51 -4.15 15.78 5.87
CA SER A 51 -5.38 16.19 5.16
C SER A 51 -5.74 17.64 5.43
N GLN A 52 -5.51 18.14 6.65
CA GLN A 52 -5.68 19.57 6.96
C GLN A 52 -4.69 20.44 6.17
N TYR A 53 -3.41 20.08 6.16
CA TYR A 53 -2.40 20.83 5.42
C TYR A 53 -2.65 20.79 3.90
N LEU A 54 -3.11 19.66 3.38
CA LEU A 54 -3.37 19.43 1.95
C LEU A 54 -4.72 19.98 1.48
N PHE A 55 -5.52 20.57 2.36
CA PHE A 55 -6.78 21.20 1.98
C PHE A 55 -6.54 22.29 0.92
N CYS A 56 -7.33 22.26 -0.17
CA CYS A 56 -7.17 23.11 -1.35
C CYS A 56 -5.83 23.00 -2.10
N LYS A 57 -5.03 21.95 -1.85
CA LYS A 57 -3.81 21.62 -2.62
C LYS A 57 -4.11 20.52 -3.65
N PRO A 58 -3.26 20.34 -4.67
CA PRO A 58 -3.45 19.26 -5.65
C PRO A 58 -3.38 17.86 -5.03
N CYS A 59 -2.58 17.69 -3.98
CA CYS A 59 -2.33 16.41 -3.33
C CYS A 59 -3.43 15.98 -2.35
N LYS A 60 -3.54 14.67 -2.15
CA LYS A 60 -4.42 14.04 -1.17
C LYS A 60 -3.66 12.99 -0.36
N ALA A 61 -4.01 12.86 0.92
CA ALA A 61 -3.55 11.77 1.77
C ALA A 61 -4.58 10.62 1.74
N TYR A 62 -4.08 9.38 1.71
CA TYR A 62 -4.85 8.15 1.71
C TYR A 62 -4.38 7.24 2.85
N LEU A 63 -5.33 6.56 3.48
CA LEU A 63 -5.10 5.60 4.54
C LEU A 63 -5.11 4.17 4.00
N SER A 64 -4.34 3.29 4.65
CA SER A 64 -4.48 1.84 4.54
C SER A 64 -5.92 1.37 4.86
N PRO A 65 -6.48 0.38 4.14
CA PRO A 65 -5.92 -0.27 2.94
C PRO A 65 -6.11 0.59 1.68
N VAL A 66 -5.02 0.76 0.93
CA VAL A 66 -5.04 1.30 -0.44
C VAL A 66 -3.90 0.63 -1.21
N ASP A 67 -4.19 0.07 -2.38
CA ASP A 67 -3.14 -0.58 -3.18
C ASP A 67 -2.29 0.49 -3.89
N VAL A 68 -0.98 0.36 -3.73
CA VAL A 68 0.03 1.07 -4.50
C VAL A 68 0.73 0.07 -5.41
N ARG A 69 0.35 0.08 -6.68
CA ARG A 69 0.91 -0.78 -7.74
C ARG A 69 2.14 -0.12 -8.34
N LEU A 70 3.27 -0.81 -8.34
CA LEU A 70 4.56 -0.29 -8.81
C LEU A 70 4.98 -1.02 -10.11
N PRO A 71 4.49 -0.60 -11.28
CA PRO A 71 4.89 -1.18 -12.57
C PRO A 71 6.37 -0.93 -12.86
N GLN A 72 7.04 -1.89 -13.51
CA GLN A 72 8.41 -1.72 -14.03
C GLN A 72 8.39 -1.58 -15.55
N GLY A 73 8.99 -0.51 -16.07
CA GLY A 73 9.02 -0.27 -17.52
C GLY A 73 7.60 -0.15 -18.12
N ASP A 74 7.32 -0.97 -19.13
CA ASP A 74 6.05 -0.97 -19.87
C ASP A 74 5.03 -1.99 -19.34
N ASP A 75 5.19 -2.43 -18.09
CA ASP A 75 4.28 -3.39 -17.45
C ASP A 75 2.82 -2.92 -17.56
N LYS A 76 1.98 -3.81 -18.08
CA LYS A 76 0.53 -3.69 -17.94
C LYS A 76 0.17 -3.89 -16.47
N ASP A 77 -0.94 -3.28 -16.08
CA ASP A 77 -1.38 -3.28 -14.67
C ASP A 77 -1.51 -4.69 -14.08
N GLU A 78 -2.07 -5.62 -14.85
CA GLU A 78 -2.21 -7.04 -14.49
C GLU A 78 -0.89 -7.75 -14.22
N GLY A 79 0.20 -7.33 -14.90
CA GLY A 79 1.52 -7.93 -14.80
C GLY A 79 2.39 -7.36 -13.68
N VAL A 80 1.90 -6.35 -12.95
CA VAL A 80 2.65 -5.71 -11.87
C VAL A 80 3.01 -6.75 -10.80
N LEU A 81 4.29 -6.82 -10.45
CA LEU A 81 4.81 -7.77 -9.45
C LEU A 81 4.89 -7.17 -8.04
N SER A 82 4.80 -5.85 -7.92
CA SER A 82 4.91 -5.16 -6.63
C SER A 82 3.66 -4.34 -6.35
N VAL A 83 2.92 -4.73 -5.32
CA VAL A 83 1.72 -4.08 -4.83
C VAL A 83 1.81 -3.97 -3.32
N VAL A 84 1.91 -2.75 -2.81
CA VAL A 84 2.08 -2.50 -1.37
C VAL A 84 0.88 -1.72 -0.83
N GLN A 85 0.62 -1.83 0.47
CA GLN A 85 -0.45 -1.13 1.17
C GLN A 85 0.14 -0.29 2.31
N PRO A 86 0.73 0.87 1.99
CA PRO A 86 1.31 1.74 3.01
C PRO A 86 0.28 2.19 4.04
N ASP A 87 0.72 2.43 5.28
CA ASP A 87 -0.16 3.00 6.30
C ASP A 87 -0.77 4.33 5.85
N LEU A 88 0.06 5.25 5.33
CA LEU A 88 -0.37 6.51 4.74
C LEU A 88 0.41 6.84 3.47
N SER A 89 -0.31 7.20 2.42
CA SER A 89 0.25 7.65 1.14
C SER A 89 -0.22 9.06 0.80
N VAL A 90 0.68 9.95 0.37
CA VAL A 90 0.33 11.25 -0.21
C VAL A 90 0.58 11.21 -1.71
N ILE A 91 -0.44 11.54 -2.48
CA ILE A 91 -0.41 11.51 -3.95
C ILE A 91 -0.83 12.88 -4.48
N CYS A 92 0.06 13.53 -5.22
CA CYS A 92 -0.12 14.83 -5.85
C CYS A 92 -0.60 14.72 -7.29
N ASP A 93 -0.11 13.71 -8.02
CA ASP A 93 -0.54 13.41 -9.37
C ASP A 93 -1.81 12.57 -9.38
N ARG A 94 -2.94 13.21 -9.65
CA ARG A 94 -4.25 12.56 -9.69
C ARG A 94 -4.39 11.56 -10.83
N THR A 95 -3.55 11.63 -11.87
CA THR A 95 -3.60 10.67 -12.99
C THR A 95 -3.12 9.28 -12.57
N LYS A 96 -2.40 9.19 -11.43
CA LYS A 96 -2.01 7.92 -10.81
C LYS A 96 -3.15 7.25 -10.04
N ILE A 97 -4.29 7.92 -9.84
CA ILE A 97 -5.35 7.44 -8.96
C ILE A 97 -6.50 6.89 -9.78
N ASP A 98 -6.88 5.64 -9.53
CA ASP A 98 -8.05 5.00 -10.11
C ASP A 98 -8.89 4.31 -9.01
N GLU A 99 -9.92 3.56 -9.40
CA GLU A 99 -10.81 2.85 -8.48
C GLU A 99 -10.10 1.76 -7.64
N ARG A 100 -8.93 1.29 -8.09
CA ARG A 100 -8.14 0.25 -7.44
C ARG A 100 -7.04 0.82 -6.54
N GLY A 101 -6.81 2.13 -6.55
CA GLY A 101 -5.83 2.80 -5.71
C GLY A 101 -4.85 3.64 -6.52
N CYS A 102 -3.56 3.51 -6.23
CA CYS A 102 -2.48 4.25 -6.87
C CYS A 102 -1.73 3.37 -7.87
N LYS A 103 -1.54 3.86 -9.10
CA LYS A 103 -0.69 3.28 -10.13
C LYS A 103 0.59 4.12 -10.27
N GLY A 104 1.70 3.57 -9.80
CA GLY A 104 2.99 4.24 -9.68
C GLY A 104 3.26 4.73 -8.26
N ALA A 105 4.47 5.27 -8.07
CA ALA A 105 4.92 5.72 -6.76
C ALA A 105 4.16 6.97 -6.28
N PRO A 106 3.67 6.97 -5.02
CA PRO A 106 3.21 8.18 -4.32
C PRO A 106 4.35 9.19 -4.13
N ASP A 107 3.99 10.43 -3.84
CA ASP A 107 4.95 11.51 -3.55
C ASP A 107 5.56 11.39 -2.15
N LEU A 108 4.81 10.80 -1.20
CA LEU A 108 5.28 10.46 0.14
C LEU A 108 4.58 9.20 0.65
N ILE A 109 5.34 8.33 1.30
CA ILE A 109 4.85 7.17 2.06
C ILE A 109 5.27 7.33 3.51
N ILE A 110 4.35 7.01 4.44
CA ILE A 110 4.62 6.94 5.87
C ILE A 110 4.19 5.57 6.38
N GLU A 111 5.04 4.98 7.22
CA GLU A 111 4.82 3.68 7.85
C GLU A 111 5.01 3.78 9.36
N ILE A 112 4.07 3.23 10.11
CA ILE A 112 4.09 3.20 11.57
C ILE A 112 4.61 1.83 11.99
N LEU A 113 5.79 1.82 12.58
CA LEU A 113 6.38 0.58 13.06
C LEU A 113 5.62 0.07 14.29
N SER A 114 5.28 -1.21 14.27
CA SER A 114 4.79 -1.93 15.44
C SER A 114 5.66 -3.17 15.69
N PRO A 115 5.64 -3.77 16.89
CA PRO A 115 6.42 -4.98 17.18
C PRO A 115 6.17 -6.12 16.19
N SER A 116 4.95 -6.28 15.66
CA SER A 116 4.62 -7.28 14.64
C SER A 116 5.09 -6.89 13.23
N THR A 117 5.38 -5.60 12.99
CA THR A 117 5.85 -5.06 11.71
C THR A 117 7.39 -5.02 11.62
N ASN A 118 8.09 -5.08 12.76
CA ASN A 118 9.54 -4.87 12.84
C ASN A 118 10.38 -5.99 12.19
N GLU A 119 9.79 -7.17 11.97
CA GLU A 119 10.45 -8.28 11.28
C GLU A 119 10.04 -8.43 9.80
N LYS A 120 9.03 -7.66 9.33
CA LYS A 120 8.34 -7.92 8.06
C LYS A 120 8.61 -6.92 6.92
N ARG A 121 9.34 -5.81 7.11
CA ARG A 121 9.47 -4.77 6.07
C ARG A 121 10.91 -4.40 5.67
N PHE A 122 11.15 -4.50 4.37
CA PHE A 122 12.45 -4.43 3.67
C PHE A 122 12.78 -3.03 3.10
N TRP A 123 12.37 -1.94 3.75
CA TRP A 123 12.81 -0.59 3.34
C TRP A 123 14.25 -0.26 3.78
N ARG A 124 15.14 -1.26 3.81
CA ARG A 124 16.58 -1.10 4.01
C ARG A 124 17.32 -1.18 2.69
#